data_AF-A0A4U9IZR8-F1
#
_entry.id   AF-A0A4U9IZR8-F1
#
_cell.length_a   1.000
_cell.length_b   1.000
_cell.length_c   1.000
_cell.angle_alpha   90.00
_cell.angle_beta   90.00
_cell.angle_gamma   90.00
#
_symmetry.space_group_name_H-M   'P 1'
#
loop_
_entity.id
_entity.type
_entity.pdbx_description
1 polymer ?
#
loop_
_entity_poly.entity_id
_entity_poly.type
_entity_poly.pdbx_seq_one_letter_code
_entity_poly.pdbx_strand_id
1 'polypeptide(L)'
;MLTVPGLCWLCRMPLALSHWGICSVCEKGIARRAIDCPQCGLPAIHPHLPCGRCLRKPPPWQALVAVCGYTPPVSQLVHQLKFSGRSQLAKPLARLLLLALLHARRSRELPAVDMLVCVPLWSRRQWRRGFNQSDLLCRPLGPLAELPLCARGPSPDPRHPGAASAQRQNA
;
A
#
# COMPACT_ATOMS: atom_id res chain seq x y z
N MET A 1 -10.59 -1.23 -36.40
CA MET A 1 -9.76 -1.53 -35.22
C MET A 1 -10.66 -2.03 -34.10
N LEU A 2 -10.45 -3.26 -33.61
CA LEU A 2 -11.20 -3.78 -32.46
C LEU A 2 -10.58 -3.21 -31.17
N THR A 3 -11.25 -2.22 -30.56
CA THR A 3 -10.89 -1.76 -29.22
C THR A 3 -11.40 -2.77 -28.21
N VAL A 4 -10.51 -3.62 -27.68
CA VAL A 4 -10.85 -4.49 -26.54
C VAL A 4 -10.83 -3.61 -25.28
N PRO A 5 -12.00 -3.36 -24.64
CA PRO A 5 -12.04 -2.52 -23.46
C PRO A 5 -11.32 -3.23 -22.30
N GLY A 6 -10.53 -2.48 -21.53
CA GLY A 6 -10.02 -2.99 -20.26
C GLY A 6 -11.19 -3.21 -19.29
N LEU A 7 -11.24 -4.36 -18.65
CA LEU A 7 -12.32 -4.71 -17.71
C LEU A 7 -11.88 -4.44 -16.26
N CYS A 8 -12.85 -4.12 -15.41
CA CYS A 8 -12.65 -4.04 -13.97
C CYS A 8 -12.23 -5.41 -13.41
N TRP A 9 -11.16 -5.45 -12.60
CA TRP A 9 -10.69 -6.67 -11.95
C TRP A 9 -11.68 -7.27 -10.94
N LEU A 10 -12.65 -6.47 -10.47
CA LEU A 10 -13.66 -6.90 -9.50
C LEU A 10 -14.98 -7.28 -10.18
N CYS A 11 -15.65 -6.34 -10.86
CA CYS A 11 -16.98 -6.59 -11.46
C CYS A 11 -16.96 -7.01 -12.93
N ARG A 12 -15.80 -7.06 -13.59
CA ARG A 12 -15.66 -7.39 -15.03
C ARG A 12 -16.37 -6.44 -16.01
N MET A 13 -16.93 -5.33 -15.53
CA MET A 13 -17.51 -4.30 -16.40
C MET A 13 -16.44 -3.51 -17.16
N PRO A 14 -16.74 -3.01 -18.37
CA PRO A 14 -15.84 -2.15 -19.13
C PRO A 14 -15.40 -0.89 -18.36
N LEU A 15 -14.12 -0.55 -18.46
CA LEU A 15 -13.56 0.68 -17.91
C LEU A 15 -13.36 1.71 -19.01
N ALA A 16 -13.80 2.95 -18.76
CA ALA A 16 -13.42 4.09 -19.59
C ALA A 16 -11.90 4.30 -19.61
N LEU A 17 -11.25 4.06 -18.48
CA LEU A 17 -9.79 4.11 -18.32
C LEU A 17 -9.26 2.72 -17.96
N SER A 18 -8.94 1.92 -18.97
CA SER A 18 -8.47 0.53 -18.81
C SER A 18 -7.30 0.39 -17.84
N HIS A 19 -6.36 1.34 -17.87
CA HIS A 19 -5.15 1.33 -17.05
C HIS A 19 -5.40 1.53 -15.55
N TRP A 20 -6.63 1.87 -15.14
CA TRP A 20 -7.03 2.01 -13.72
C TRP A 20 -7.37 0.68 -13.05
N GLY A 21 -7.78 -0.33 -13.83
CA GLY A 21 -8.05 -1.71 -13.40
C GLY A 21 -9.22 -1.92 -12.43
N ILE A 22 -9.65 -0.92 -11.66
CA ILE A 22 -10.81 -1.00 -10.75
C ILE A 22 -11.71 0.21 -11.00
N CYS A 23 -13.00 -0.04 -11.26
CA CYS A 23 -13.98 1.01 -11.51
C CYS A 23 -14.32 1.78 -10.22
N SER A 24 -14.87 2.98 -10.36
CA SER A 24 -15.27 3.83 -9.24
C SER A 24 -16.33 3.18 -8.34
N VAL A 25 -17.26 2.41 -8.92
CA VAL A 25 -18.31 1.71 -8.15
C VAL A 25 -17.69 0.64 -7.25
N CYS A 26 -16.82 -0.21 -7.80
CA CYS A 26 -16.14 -1.22 -7.00
C CYS A 26 -15.20 -0.59 -5.97
N GLU A 27 -14.47 0.47 -6.31
CA GLU A 27 -13.62 1.18 -5.36
C GLU A 27 -14.41 1.71 -4.16
N LYS A 28 -15.55 2.38 -4.40
CA LYS A 28 -16.45 2.85 -3.34
C LYS A 28 -17.07 1.70 -2.54
N GLY A 29 -17.32 0.57 -3.18
CA GLY A 29 -17.88 -0.64 -2.54
C GLY A 29 -16.86 -1.45 -1.73
N ILE A 30 -15.57 -1.11 -1.78
CA ILE A 30 -14.58 -1.74 -0.91
C ILE A 30 -14.87 -1.31 0.53
N ALA A 31 -15.25 -2.27 1.36
CA ALA A 31 -15.57 -2.06 2.77
C ALA A 31 -14.34 -1.52 3.51
N ARG A 32 -14.29 -0.19 3.69
CA ARG A 32 -13.35 0.47 4.59
C ARG A 32 -13.81 0.16 6.01
N ARG A 33 -12.87 -0.12 6.91
CA ARG A 33 -13.21 -0.31 8.32
C ARG A 33 -13.70 1.04 8.86
N ALA A 34 -14.78 1.01 9.64
CA ALA A 34 -15.46 2.21 10.10
C ALA A 34 -14.54 3.10 10.94
N ILE A 35 -13.86 2.52 11.94
CA ILE A 35 -12.94 3.25 12.82
C ILE A 35 -11.77 2.33 13.16
N ASP A 36 -10.58 2.71 12.69
CA ASP A 36 -9.31 2.06 13.01
C ASP A 36 -8.42 3.00 13.81
N CYS A 37 -7.64 2.44 14.72
CA CYS A 37 -6.59 3.13 15.45
C CYS A 37 -5.63 3.78 14.43
N PRO A 38 -5.36 5.09 14.54
CA PRO A 38 -4.51 5.79 13.57
C PRO A 38 -3.06 5.27 13.56
N GLN A 39 -2.62 4.65 14.66
CA GLN A 39 -1.26 4.17 14.83
C GLN A 39 -1.10 2.70 14.42
N CYS A 40 -1.93 1.76 14.92
CA CYS A 40 -1.76 0.33 14.60
C CYS A 40 -2.75 -0.23 13.57
N GLY A 41 -3.78 0.52 13.17
CA GLY A 41 -4.79 0.07 12.20
C GLY A 41 -5.69 -1.09 12.68
N LEU A 42 -5.74 -1.35 13.99
CA LEU A 42 -6.73 -2.24 14.59
C LEU A 42 -8.03 -1.49 14.87
N PRO A 43 -9.19 -2.17 14.95
CA PRO A 43 -10.45 -1.54 15.31
C PRO A 43 -10.31 -0.67 16.57
N ALA A 44 -10.86 0.54 16.51
CA ALA A 44 -10.81 1.50 17.60
C ALA A 44 -12.15 2.21 17.77
N ILE A 45 -12.30 2.90 18.90
CA ILE A 45 -13.51 3.66 19.23
C ILE A 45 -13.43 5.08 18.68
N HIS A 46 -12.21 5.63 18.55
CA HIS A 46 -11.99 7.00 18.08
C HIS A 46 -10.99 7.03 16.91
N PRO A 47 -11.27 7.75 15.81
CA PRO A 47 -10.43 7.75 14.61
C PRO A 47 -9.11 8.50 14.76
N HIS A 48 -9.02 9.42 15.73
CA HIS A 48 -7.84 10.26 15.96
C HIS A 48 -7.03 9.88 17.20
N LEU A 49 -7.57 9.05 18.10
CA LEU A 49 -6.88 8.70 19.34
C LEU A 49 -6.24 7.31 19.22
N PRO A 50 -4.96 7.14 19.60
CA PRO A 50 -4.36 5.82 19.68
C PRO A 50 -5.12 4.93 20.66
N CYS A 51 -5.28 3.65 20.31
CA CYS A 51 -5.90 2.68 21.21
C CYS A 51 -5.01 2.42 22.45
N GLY A 52 -5.59 1.90 23.53
CA GLY A 52 -4.87 1.66 24.79
C GLY A 52 -3.66 0.71 24.68
N ARG A 53 -3.56 -0.11 23.63
CA ARG A 53 -2.34 -0.88 23.33
C ARG A 53 -1.21 0.03 22.84
N CYS A 54 -1.51 0.97 21.94
CA CYS A 54 -0.52 1.88 21.39
C CYS A 54 -0.06 2.92 22.41
N LEU A 55 -0.95 3.37 23.30
CA LEU A 55 -0.57 4.26 24.41
C LEU A 55 0.42 3.60 25.37
N ARG A 56 0.23 2.30 25.69
CA ARG A 56 1.13 1.56 26.59
C ARG A 56 2.44 1.14 25.93
N LYS A 57 2.37 0.73 24.67
CA LYS A 57 3.52 0.24 23.90
C LYS A 57 3.38 0.71 22.46
N PRO A 58 3.87 1.92 22.13
CA PRO A 58 3.75 2.46 20.79
C PRO A 58 4.54 1.61 19.79
N PRO A 59 3.99 1.30 18.61
CA PRO A 59 4.76 0.65 17.55
C PRO A 59 5.87 1.58 17.01
N PRO A 60 6.87 1.04 16.28
CA PRO A 60 8.00 1.80 15.74
C PRO A 60 7.64 2.69 14.52
N TRP A 61 6.35 2.92 14.27
CA TRP A 61 5.84 3.77 13.18
C TRP A 61 4.81 4.75 13.72
N GLN A 62 4.64 5.88 13.03
CA GLN A 62 3.77 6.99 13.46
C GLN A 62 2.31 6.74 13.10
N ALA A 63 2.04 6.17 11.93
CA ALA A 63 0.69 5.92 11.45
C ALA A 63 0.61 4.67 10.57
N LEU A 64 -0.56 4.04 10.55
CA LEU A 64 -0.88 2.96 9.61
C LEU A 64 -2.11 3.34 8.77
N VAL A 65 -1.94 3.24 7.46
CA VAL A 65 -3.02 3.42 6.48
C VAL A 65 -3.29 2.09 5.80
N ALA A 66 -4.54 1.64 5.87
CA ALA A 66 -5.01 0.42 5.20
C ALA A 66 -6.10 0.79 4.19
N VAL A 67 -6.14 0.08 3.06
CA VAL A 67 -7.23 0.21 2.08
C VAL A 67 -8.53 -0.34 2.65
N CYS A 68 -8.48 -1.54 3.23
CA CYS A 68 -9.62 -2.26 3.77
C CYS A 68 -9.17 -3.37 4.72
N GLY A 69 -10.13 -4.08 5.33
CA GLY A 69 -9.88 -5.37 5.96
C GLY A 69 -9.28 -6.39 4.97
N TYR A 70 -8.57 -7.40 5.48
CA TYR A 70 -8.05 -8.48 4.63
C TYR A 70 -9.16 -9.51 4.34
N THR A 71 -10.19 -9.07 3.64
CA THR A 71 -11.38 -9.84 3.29
C THR A 71 -11.66 -9.76 1.77
N PRO A 72 -12.42 -10.71 1.21
CA PRO A 72 -12.85 -10.62 -0.18
C PRO A 72 -13.63 -9.32 -0.44
N PRO A 73 -13.60 -8.79 -1.69
CA PRO A 73 -12.91 -9.37 -2.84
C PRO A 73 -11.44 -8.92 -2.99
N VAL A 74 -11.00 -7.89 -2.27
CA VAL A 74 -9.65 -7.33 -2.40
C VAL A 74 -8.57 -8.33 -1.95
N SER A 75 -8.82 -9.12 -0.90
CA SER A 75 -7.88 -10.14 -0.44
C SER A 75 -7.53 -11.18 -1.53
N GLN A 76 -8.48 -11.49 -2.43
CA GLN A 76 -8.25 -12.40 -3.56
C GLN A 76 -7.30 -11.78 -4.59
N LEU A 77 -7.44 -10.49 -4.90
CA LEU A 77 -6.51 -9.78 -5.78
C LEU A 77 -5.11 -9.70 -5.16
N VAL A 78 -5.03 -9.43 -3.85
CA VAL A 78 -3.75 -9.42 -3.11
C VAL A 78 -3.11 -10.82 -3.12
N HIS A 79 -3.91 -11.87 -2.95
CA HIS A 79 -3.43 -13.25 -3.04
C HIS A 79 -2.88 -13.57 -4.44
N GLN A 80 -3.60 -13.20 -5.50
CA GLN A 80 -3.16 -13.42 -6.89
C GLN A 80 -1.84 -12.69 -7.20
N LEU A 81 -1.66 -11.45 -6.69
CA LEU A 81 -0.39 -10.73 -6.78
C LEU A 81 0.72 -11.47 -6.02
N LYS A 82 0.44 -11.96 -4.80
CA LYS A 82 1.44 -12.59 -3.93
C LYS A 82 1.86 -13.99 -4.36
N PHE A 83 0.96 -14.78 -4.95
CA PHE A 83 1.14 -16.22 -5.10
C PHE A 83 0.92 -16.74 -6.51
N SER A 84 0.24 -15.98 -7.38
CA SER A 84 -0.17 -16.46 -8.72
C SER A 84 0.53 -15.73 -9.86
N GLY A 85 1.62 -14.99 -9.58
CA GLY A 85 2.41 -14.30 -10.61
C GLY A 85 1.68 -13.16 -11.34
N ARG A 86 0.52 -12.71 -10.84
CA ARG A 86 -0.31 -11.69 -11.52
C ARG A 86 0.21 -10.27 -11.24
N SER A 87 1.39 -9.95 -11.78
CA SER A 87 2.03 -8.63 -11.63
C SER A 87 1.19 -7.49 -12.21
N GLN A 88 0.28 -7.76 -13.15
CA GLN A 88 -0.61 -6.75 -13.72
C GLN A 88 -1.57 -6.16 -12.67
N LEU A 89 -1.80 -6.86 -11.56
CA LEU A 89 -2.59 -6.37 -10.42
C LEU A 89 -1.85 -5.30 -9.59
N ALA A 90 -0.55 -5.11 -9.80
CA ALA A 90 0.22 -4.16 -9.01
C ALA A 90 -0.25 -2.72 -9.22
N LYS A 91 -0.54 -2.32 -10.47
CA LYS A 91 -1.05 -0.98 -10.78
C LYS A 91 -2.42 -0.66 -10.15
N PRO A 92 -3.47 -1.50 -10.30
CA PRO A 92 -4.74 -1.23 -9.63
C PRO A 92 -4.64 -1.26 -8.10
N LEU A 93 -3.84 -2.16 -7.51
CA LEU A 93 -3.63 -2.20 -6.06
C LEU A 93 -2.85 -0.99 -5.55
N ALA A 94 -1.83 -0.52 -6.29
CA ALA A 94 -1.12 0.73 -5.99
C ALA A 94 -2.05 1.95 -6.04
N ARG A 95 -2.96 2.01 -7.01
CA ARG A 95 -3.98 3.07 -7.05
C ARG A 95 -4.90 3.05 -5.83
N LEU A 96 -5.30 1.87 -5.34
CA LEU A 96 -6.07 1.79 -4.09
C LEU A 96 -5.27 2.28 -2.89
N LEU A 97 -3.97 1.97 -2.81
CA LEU A 97 -3.08 2.49 -1.76
C LEU A 97 -3.00 4.02 -1.82
N LEU A 98 -2.85 4.61 -3.01
CA LEU A 98 -2.85 6.06 -3.18
C LEU A 98 -4.15 6.69 -2.69
N LEU A 99 -5.31 6.15 -3.09
CA LEU A 99 -6.61 6.68 -2.68
C LEU A 99 -6.81 6.61 -1.16
N ALA A 100 -6.33 5.52 -0.53
CA ALA A 100 -6.35 5.39 0.94
C ALA A 100 -5.43 6.41 1.62
N LEU A 101 -4.21 6.62 1.09
CA LEU A 101 -3.26 7.61 1.60
C LEU A 101 -3.81 9.04 1.49
N LEU A 102 -4.34 9.42 0.33
CA LEU A 102 -4.95 10.74 0.11
C LEU A 102 -6.15 10.97 1.03
N HIS A 103 -6.97 9.94 1.23
CA HIS A 103 -8.08 10.02 2.19
C HIS A 103 -7.56 10.21 3.62
N ALA A 104 -6.56 9.43 4.05
CA ALA A 104 -5.99 9.53 5.39
C ALA A 104 -5.27 10.86 5.64
N ARG A 105 -4.61 11.45 4.65
CA ARG A 105 -4.05 12.81 4.74
C ARG A 105 -5.13 13.85 5.01
N ARG A 106 -6.25 13.77 4.29
CA ARG A 106 -7.39 14.69 4.49
C ARG A 106 -8.11 14.47 5.82
N SER A 107 -8.24 13.23 6.29
CA SER A 107 -9.04 12.92 7.47
C SER A 107 -8.26 12.82 8.77
N ARG A 108 -6.92 12.67 8.74
CA ARG A 108 -6.09 12.46 9.95
C ARG A 108 -4.88 13.40 10.01
N GLU A 109 -4.82 14.40 9.13
CA GLU A 109 -3.73 15.39 9.09
C GLU A 109 -2.33 14.75 9.04
N LEU A 110 -2.20 13.64 8.29
CA LEU A 110 -0.92 12.97 8.15
C LEU A 110 0.11 13.92 7.51
N PRO A 111 1.38 13.89 7.96
CA PRO A 111 2.41 14.71 7.38
C PRO A 111 2.64 14.38 5.89
N ALA A 112 3.31 15.30 5.20
CA ALA A 112 3.83 15.03 3.88
C ALA A 112 4.75 13.78 3.92
N VAL A 113 4.79 13.05 2.80
CA VAL A 113 5.67 11.90 2.64
C VAL A 113 6.75 12.35 1.68
N ASP A 114 8.01 12.22 2.08
CA ASP A 114 9.14 12.69 1.26
C ASP A 114 9.66 11.60 0.32
N MET A 115 9.45 10.32 0.68
CA MET A 115 10.01 9.19 -0.05
C MET A 115 9.19 7.92 0.15
N LEU A 116 9.13 7.10 -0.90
CA LEU A 116 8.58 5.75 -0.86
C LEU A 116 9.69 4.72 -0.67
N VAL A 117 9.53 3.82 0.30
CA VAL A 117 10.48 2.74 0.58
C VAL A 117 9.76 1.40 0.47
N CYS A 118 10.26 0.49 -0.37
CA CYS A 118 9.73 -0.86 -0.43
C CYS A 118 10.37 -1.75 0.62
N VAL A 119 9.54 -2.50 1.33
CA VAL A 119 10.03 -3.53 2.24
C VAL A 119 10.67 -4.66 1.40
N PRO A 120 11.93 -5.03 1.66
CA PRO A 120 12.58 -6.15 0.95
C PRO A 120 11.88 -7.47 1.24
N LEU A 121 11.97 -8.43 0.32
CA LEU A 121 11.78 -9.84 0.66
C LEU A 121 13.11 -10.46 1.03
N TRP A 122 13.07 -11.43 1.94
CA TRP A 122 14.24 -12.23 2.27
C TRP A 122 14.77 -12.94 1.00
N SER A 123 16.09 -12.91 0.79
CA SER A 123 16.75 -13.16 -0.50
C SER A 123 16.37 -14.49 -1.16
N ARG A 124 16.24 -15.56 -0.37
CA ARG A 124 15.82 -16.90 -0.85
C ARG A 124 14.38 -16.94 -1.36
N ARG A 125 13.48 -16.13 -0.77
CA ARG A 125 12.08 -15.99 -1.22
C ARG A 125 11.98 -15.13 -2.48
N GLN A 126 12.84 -14.12 -2.61
CA GLN A 126 12.93 -13.32 -3.83
C GLN A 126 13.42 -14.16 -5.01
N TRP A 127 14.48 -14.97 -4.81
CA TRP A 127 15.02 -15.87 -5.84
C TRP A 127 14.01 -16.91 -6.34
N ARG A 128 13.26 -17.55 -5.43
CA ARG A 128 12.23 -18.54 -5.81
C ARG A 128 11.03 -17.97 -6.57
N ARG A 129 10.76 -16.67 -6.41
CA ARG A 129 9.56 -16.02 -6.98
C ARG A 129 9.86 -15.08 -8.15
N GLY A 130 11.12 -14.69 -8.33
CA GLY A 130 11.57 -13.77 -9.39
C GLY A 130 11.25 -12.29 -9.17
N PHE A 131 10.40 -11.92 -8.18
CA PHE A 131 10.02 -10.52 -7.92
C PHE A 131 9.74 -10.22 -6.44
N ASN A 132 9.96 -8.96 -6.04
CA ASN A 132 9.50 -8.43 -4.76
C ASN A 132 8.09 -7.83 -4.92
N GLN A 133 7.11 -8.34 -4.17
CA GLN A 133 5.72 -7.87 -4.28
C GLN A 133 5.57 -6.40 -3.88
N SER A 134 6.32 -5.96 -2.86
CA SER A 134 6.35 -4.57 -2.44
C SER A 134 6.95 -3.69 -3.53
N ASP A 135 8.02 -4.13 -4.20
CA ASP A 135 8.62 -3.42 -5.34
C ASP A 135 7.63 -3.27 -6.50
N LEU A 136 6.89 -4.33 -6.83
CA LEU A 136 5.85 -4.28 -7.86
C LEU A 136 4.77 -3.23 -7.55
N LEU A 137 4.41 -3.04 -6.27
CA LEU A 137 3.46 -2.01 -5.86
C LEU A 137 4.08 -0.61 -5.85
N CYS A 138 5.33 -0.48 -5.40
CA CYS A 138 6.02 0.79 -5.32
C CYS A 138 6.27 1.44 -6.68
N ARG A 139 6.67 0.63 -7.69
CA ARG A 139 6.98 1.11 -9.04
C ARG A 139 5.87 1.95 -9.68
N PRO A 140 4.59 1.49 -9.70
CA PRO A 140 3.49 2.33 -10.15
C PRO A 140 3.07 3.38 -9.11
N LEU A 141 3.23 3.12 -7.80
CA LEU A 141 2.81 4.06 -6.75
C LEU A 141 3.65 5.34 -6.72
N GLY A 142 4.97 5.26 -6.92
CA GLY A 142 5.88 6.42 -6.89
C GLY A 142 5.44 7.53 -7.85
N PRO A 143 5.34 7.26 -9.17
CA PRO A 143 4.85 8.24 -10.13
C PRO A 143 3.41 8.69 -9.86
N LEU A 144 2.53 7.79 -9.41
CA LEU A 144 1.13 8.12 -9.09
C LEU A 144 1.00 9.05 -7.87
N ALA A 145 1.93 8.95 -6.92
CA ALA A 145 1.97 9.76 -5.70
C ALA A 145 2.93 10.96 -5.82
N GLU A 146 3.64 11.09 -6.96
CA GLU A 146 4.72 12.04 -7.16
C GLU A 146 5.82 11.93 -6.09
N LEU A 147 6.14 10.69 -5.69
CA LEU A 147 7.14 10.40 -4.66
C LEU A 147 8.36 9.70 -5.24
N PRO A 148 9.58 10.11 -4.84
CA PRO A 148 10.79 9.40 -5.20
C PRO A 148 10.79 8.00 -4.56
N LEU A 149 11.23 7.01 -5.33
CA LEU A 149 11.41 5.65 -4.86
C LEU A 149 12.84 5.45 -4.34
N CYS A 150 12.99 4.99 -3.11
CA CYS A 150 14.30 4.66 -2.55
C CYS A 150 14.92 3.46 -3.31
N ALA A 151 16.02 3.70 -4.00
CA ALA A 151 16.72 2.69 -4.81
C ALA A 151 17.33 1.55 -3.96
N ARG A 152 17.61 1.80 -2.68
CA ARG A 152 18.11 0.82 -1.71
C ARG A 152 17.12 0.71 -0.55
N GLY A 153 16.18 -0.22 -0.66
CA GLY A 153 15.36 -0.59 0.49
C GLY A 153 16.24 -1.06 1.67
N PRO A 154 15.74 -1.01 2.92
CA PRO A 154 16.48 -1.54 4.06
C PRO A 154 16.88 -2.99 3.76
N SER A 155 18.11 -3.38 4.07
CA SER A 155 18.55 -4.76 3.84
C SER A 155 17.70 -5.72 4.69
N PRO A 156 17.30 -6.89 4.15
CA PRO A 156 16.63 -7.92 4.93
C PRO A 156 17.59 -8.69 5.87
N ASP A 157 18.91 -8.46 5.79
CA ASP A 157 19.91 -9.07 6.68
C ASP A 157 20.09 -8.21 7.95
N PRO A 158 19.77 -8.73 9.16
CA PRO A 158 19.98 -8.01 10.41
C PRO A 158 21.45 -7.68 10.70
N ARG A 159 22.42 -8.30 10.01
CA ARG A 159 23.86 -8.03 10.15
C ARG A 159 24.35 -6.85 9.31
N HIS A 160 23.54 -6.38 8.37
CA HIS A 160 23.85 -5.23 7.52
C HIS A 160 22.65 -4.30 7.44
N PRO A 161 22.35 -3.50 8.48
CA PRO A 161 21.27 -2.52 8.38
C PRO A 161 21.57 -1.60 7.19
N GLY A 162 20.71 -1.66 6.16
CA GLY A 162 20.77 -0.71 5.05
C GLY A 162 20.73 0.70 5.62
N ALA A 163 21.64 1.57 5.19
CA ALA A 163 21.92 2.86 5.79
C ALA A 163 20.64 3.72 5.97
N ALA A 164 20.02 3.60 7.14
CA ALA A 164 19.18 4.61 7.74
C ALA A 164 20.09 5.47 8.64
N SER A 165 21.15 6.03 8.06
CA SER A 165 21.94 7.04 8.74
C SER A 165 21.17 8.36 8.66
N ALA A 166 20.65 8.73 9.83
CA ALA A 166 20.12 10.04 10.14
C ALA A 166 20.90 11.18 9.47
N GLN A 167 20.20 12.04 8.73
CA GLN A 167 20.55 13.46 8.67
C GLN A 167 19.59 14.19 9.61
N ARG A 168 19.93 14.15 10.90
CA ARG A 168 19.75 15.32 11.78
C ARG A 168 20.86 16.28 11.41
N GLN A 169 20.50 17.45 10.87
CA GLN A 169 21.28 18.69 10.62
C GLN A 169 20.45 19.44 9.54
N ASN A 170 19.86 20.62 9.73
CA ASN A 170 20.23 21.78 10.55
C ASN A 170 19.01 22.72 10.74
N ALA A 171 19.16 23.59 11.77
CA ALA A 171 18.41 24.81 12.11
C ALA A 171 17.07 24.64 12.83
#